data_AF-A0A8I1RV30-F1
#
_entry.id   AF-A0A8I1RV30-F1
#
_cell.length_a   1.000
_cell.length_b   1.000
_cell.length_c   1.000
_cell.angle_alpha   90.00
_cell.angle_beta   90.00
_cell.angle_gamma   90.00
#
_symmetry.space_group_name_H-M   'P 1'
#
loop_
_entity.id
_entity.type
_entity.pdbx_description
1 polymer ?
#
loop_
_entity_poly.entity_id
_entity_poly.type
_entity_poly.pdbx_seq_one_letter_code
_entity_poly.pdbx_strand_id
1 'polypeptide(L)' 'MSNFNQETVLSVHHWTDNLFSFTTTRDSSFRFRNGEFTMIGLKVNDKPLL' A
#
# COMPACT_ATOMS: atom_id res chain seq x y z
N MET A 1 18.48 5.45 -1.84
CA MET A 1 17.36 5.16 -0.92
C MET A 1 16.08 5.36 -1.72
N SER A 2 15.21 4.35 -1.79
CA SER A 2 13.91 4.49 -2.46
C SER A 2 12.97 5.30 -1.57
N ASN A 3 12.21 6.23 -2.16
CA ASN A 3 11.21 7.04 -1.44
C ASN A 3 9.94 6.25 -1.04
N PHE A 4 9.95 4.93 -1.20
CA PHE A 4 8.80 4.05 -0.94
C PHE A 4 9.24 2.88 -0.06
N ASN A 5 8.39 2.54 0.90
CA ASN A 5 8.51 1.32 1.70
C ASN A 5 7.92 0.15 0.91
N GLN A 6 8.54 -1.02 1.02
CA GLN A 6 7.99 -2.25 0.47
C GLN A 6 7.26 -3.00 1.58
N GLU A 7 5.95 -3.16 1.44
CA GLU A 7 5.09 -3.80 2.43
C GLU A 7 4.45 -5.08 1.87
N THR A 8 4.11 -6.02 2.75
CA THR A 8 3.51 -7.31 2.39
C THR A 8 2.01 -7.27 2.61
N VAL A 9 1.22 -7.72 1.62
CA VAL A 9 -0.23 -7.89 1.76
C VAL A 9 -0.54 -9.00 2.77
N LEU A 10 -1.39 -8.71 3.75
CA LEU A 10 -1.79 -9.64 4.82
C LEU A 10 -3.17 -10.24 4.58
N SER A 11 -4.09 -9.46 4.01
CA SER A 11 -5.44 -9.93 3.69
C SER A 11 -6.01 -9.18 2.49
N VAL A 12 -6.92 -9.84 1.78
CA VAL A 12 -7.70 -9.27 0.67
C VAL A 12 -9.15 -9.67 0.87
N HIS A 13 -10.05 -8.72 0.72
CA HIS A 13 -11.49 -8.93 0.78
C HIS A 13 -12.17 -8.22 -0.38
N HIS A 14 -12.94 -8.97 -1.17
CA HIS A 14 -13.76 -8.44 -2.25
C HIS A 14 -15.18 -8.22 -1.75
N TRP A 15 -15.66 -6.99 -1.82
CA TRP A 15 -17.04 -6.63 -1.48
C TRP A 15 -17.97 -6.83 -2.67
N THR A 16 -17.50 -6.43 -3.86
CA THR A 16 -18.15 -6.58 -5.16
C THR A 16 -17.07 -6.77 -6.23
N ASP A 17 -17.48 -6.91 -7.50
CA ASP A 17 -16.56 -7.04 -8.62
C ASP A 17 -15.66 -5.81 -8.83
N ASN A 18 -16.09 -4.63 -8.36
CA ASN A 18 -15.37 -3.35 -8.54
C ASN A 18 -14.87 -2.73 -7.23
N LEU A 19 -15.14 -3.34 -6.08
CA LEU A 19 -14.74 -2.82 -4.76
C LEU A 19 -14.08 -3.92 -3.93
N PHE A 20 -12.85 -3.66 -3.50
CA PHE A 20 -12.10 -4.53 -2.62
C PHE A 20 -11.34 -3.72 -1.58
N SER A 21 -10.94 -4.38 -0.50
CA SER A 21 -10.07 -3.85 0.53
C SER A 21 -8.93 -4.83 0.77
N PHE A 22 -7.77 -4.32 1.14
CA PHE A 22 -6.64 -5.12 1.53
C PHE A 22 -5.91 -4.47 2.70
N THR A 23 -5.17 -5.27 3.45
CA THR A 23 -4.32 -4.80 4.54
C THR A 23 -2.87 -5.20 4.27
N THR A 24 -1.92 -4.43 4.81
CA THR A 24 -0.49 -4.68 4.64
C THR A 24 0.24 -4.64 5.98
N THR A 25 1.49 -5.10 5.98
CA THR A 25 2.45 -4.70 7.00
C THR A 25 2.64 -3.18 7.00
N ARG A 26 3.19 -2.65 8.08
CA ARG A 26 3.52 -1.23 8.24
C ARG A 26 4.87 -1.11 8.92
N ASP A 27 5.82 -0.46 8.25
CA ASP A 27 7.06 -0.05 8.89
C ASP A 27 6.78 0.84 10.12
N SER A 28 7.44 0.54 11.24
CA SER A 28 7.23 1.24 12.52
C SER A 28 7.57 2.74 12.49
N SER A 29 8.37 3.18 11.51
CA SER A 29 8.71 4.59 11.30
C SER A 29 7.64 5.35 10.50
N PHE A 30 6.78 4.64 9.76
CA PHE A 30 5.70 5.25 8.99
C PHE A 30 4.60 5.77 9.93
N ARG A 31 4.42 7.09 10.03
CA ARG A 31 3.43 7.76 10.89
C ARG A 31 2.48 8.62 10.06
N PHE A 32 1.21 8.68 10.46
CA PHE A 32 0.18 9.49 9.81
C PHE A 32 -0.86 9.94 10.85
N ARG A 33 -1.63 10.98 10.53
CA ARG A 33 -2.82 11.40 11.30
C ARG A 33 -4.08 10.84 10.65
N ASN A 34 -5.08 10.51 11.46
CA ASN A 34 -6.34 9.97 10.96
C ASN A 34 -6.98 10.92 9.93
N GLY A 35 -7.27 10.40 8.73
CA GLY A 35 -7.82 11.17 7.61
C GLY A 35 -6.81 11.57 6.52
N GLU A 36 -5.50 11.39 6.76
CA GLU A 36 -4.48 11.54 5.71
C GLU A 36 -4.51 10.36 4.73
N PHE A 37 -4.02 10.60 3.51
CA PHE A 37 -3.83 9.57 2.48
C PHE A 37 -2.37 9.55 2.03
N THR A 38 -1.94 8.42 1.45
CA THR A 38 -0.58 8.24 0.91
C THR A 38 -0.65 7.63 -0.49
N MET A 39 0.45 7.76 -1.22
CA MET A 39 0.64 7.06 -2.48
C MET A 39 0.96 5.58 -2.22
N ILE A 40 0.33 4.69 -2.98
CA ILE A 40 0.59 3.25 -2.99
C ILE A 40 0.81 2.80 -4.43
N GLY A 41 1.48 1.67 -4.63
CA GLY A 41 1.83 1.23 -5.97
C GLY A 41 2.50 -0.14 -6.02
N LEU A 42 2.83 -0.58 -7.24
CA LEU A 42 3.54 -1.83 -7.50
C LEU A 42 4.83 -1.53 -8.26
N LYS A 43 5.87 -2.31 -7.99
CA LYS A 43 7.11 -2.26 -8.77
C LYS A 43 6.91 -3.05 -10.06
N VAL A 44 7.03 -2.41 -11.21
CA VAL A 44 6.91 -3.05 -12.54
C VAL A 44 8.12 -2.66 -13.38
N ASN A 45 8.83 -3.65 -13.94
CA ASN A 45 10.05 -3.42 -14.73
C ASN A 45 11.09 -2.52 -14.02
N ASP A 46 11.27 -2.75 -12.73
CA ASP A 46 12.12 -1.97 -11.82
C ASP A 46 11.78 -0.49 -11.65
N LYS A 47 10.65 -0.02 -12.19
CA LYS A 47 10.14 1.33 -11.98
C LYS A 47 8.99 1.29 -10.96
N PRO A 48 8.97 2.20 -9.97
CA PRO A 48 7.81 2.35 -9.11
C PRO A 48 6.66 2.91 -9.96
N LEU A 49 5.57 2.18 -10.05
CA LEU A 49 4.32 2.69 -10.61
C LEU A 49 3.49 3.26 -9.46
N LEU A 50 3.13 4.53 -9.58
CA LEU A 50 2.02 5.16 -8.87
C LEU A 50 0.71 4.80 -9.56
#